data_AF-A0A376KUY2-F1
#
_entry.id   AF-A0A376KUY2-F1
#
_cell.length_a   1.000
_cell.length_b   1.000
_cell.length_c   1.000
_cell.angle_alpha   90.00
_cell.angle_beta   90.00
_cell.angle_gamma   90.00
#
_symmetry.space_group_name_H-M   'P 1'
#
loop_
_entity.id
_entity.type
_entity.pdbx_description
1 polymer ?
#
loop_
_entity_poly.entity_id
_entity_poly.type
_entity_poly.pdbx_seq_one_letter_code
_entity_poly.pdbx_strand_id
1 'polypeptide(L)'
;MMVIRPVERSDVSALMQLASKTGGGLTSLPANEATLSARIERAIKTWQGELPKSEQGYVFVLEDSETGTVAGICAIEVAVGLNDPWYNYRVGTLVHASKELNVYNALPTLFLSNDHTGSSELCTLFLDPDWRKEGNGYLLSKSRFMFMAAFRDKFNDKVVAEMRGVIDEHGYSPFWQSLGKRFFSMDF
;
A
#
# COMPACT_ATOMS: atom_id res chain seq x y z
N MET A 1 -27.18 1.37 -0.05
CA MET A 1 -26.41 2.64 -0.09
C MET A 1 -24.94 2.35 0.21
N MET A 2 -24.00 2.97 -0.51
CA MET A 2 -22.57 2.72 -0.26
C MET A 2 -22.04 3.51 0.94
N VAL A 3 -21.39 2.83 1.88
CA VAL A 3 -20.84 3.40 3.11
C VAL A 3 -19.38 3.00 3.32
N ILE A 4 -18.59 3.89 3.91
CA ILE A 4 -17.25 3.59 4.39
C ILE A 4 -17.33 3.33 5.88
N ARG A 5 -16.85 2.15 6.33
CA ARG A 5 -16.76 1.81 7.75
C ARG A 5 -15.43 1.15 8.10
N PRO A 6 -15.00 1.18 9.38
CA PRO A 6 -13.90 0.34 9.85
C PRO A 6 -14.15 -1.13 9.53
N VAL A 7 -13.06 -1.86 9.29
CA VAL A 7 -13.13 -3.33 9.11
C VAL A 7 -13.51 -4.02 10.42
N GLU A 8 -14.25 -5.11 10.30
CA GLU A 8 -14.69 -5.98 11.39
C GLU A 8 -14.19 -7.42 11.20
N ARG A 9 -14.22 -8.22 12.28
CA ARG A 9 -13.79 -9.64 12.25
C ARG A 9 -14.57 -10.47 11.25
N SER A 10 -15.86 -10.16 11.08
CA SER A 10 -16.77 -10.79 10.12
C SER A 10 -16.37 -10.54 8.66
N ASP A 11 -15.58 -9.50 8.36
CA ASP A 11 -15.24 -9.14 6.98
C ASP A 11 -14.15 -10.06 6.38
N VAL A 12 -13.49 -10.92 7.17
CA VAL A 12 -12.35 -11.74 6.70
C VAL A 12 -12.67 -12.54 5.44
N SER A 13 -13.88 -13.12 5.36
CA SER A 13 -14.31 -13.89 4.18
C SER A 13 -14.47 -13.00 2.96
N ALA A 14 -15.06 -11.82 3.12
CA ALA A 14 -15.22 -10.87 2.02
C ALA A 14 -13.86 -10.30 1.57
N LEU A 15 -12.95 -10.04 2.51
CA LEU A 15 -11.59 -9.61 2.17
C LEU A 15 -10.80 -10.70 1.43
N MET A 16 -10.99 -11.97 1.76
CA MET A 16 -10.42 -13.09 1.01
C MET A 16 -10.95 -13.13 -0.43
N GLN A 17 -12.24 -12.86 -0.64
CA GLN A 17 -12.83 -12.76 -1.97
C GLN A 17 -12.30 -11.56 -2.77
N LEU A 18 -12.08 -10.42 -2.12
CA LEU A 18 -11.47 -9.26 -2.78
C LEU A 18 -10.00 -9.54 -3.12
N ALA A 19 -9.26 -10.17 -2.20
CA ALA A 19 -7.85 -10.49 -2.37
C ALA A 19 -7.61 -11.45 -3.55
N SER A 20 -8.50 -12.42 -3.77
CA SER A 20 -8.38 -13.32 -4.94
C SER A 20 -8.56 -12.61 -6.29
N LYS A 21 -9.16 -11.41 -6.29
CA LYS A 21 -9.40 -10.58 -7.49
C LYS A 21 -8.31 -9.54 -7.74
N THR A 22 -7.30 -9.37 -6.87
CA THR A 22 -6.32 -8.28 -7.02
C THR A 22 -5.36 -8.47 -8.19
N GLY A 23 -5.18 -9.72 -8.65
CA GLY A 23 -4.04 -10.13 -9.46
C GLY A 23 -2.72 -10.06 -8.68
N GLY A 24 -1.61 -10.26 -9.39
CA GLY A 24 -0.26 -10.07 -8.84
C GLY A 24 0.05 -8.61 -8.49
N GLY A 25 0.99 -8.39 -7.58
CA GLY A 25 1.57 -7.07 -7.30
C GLY A 25 0.85 -6.18 -6.27
N LEU A 26 -0.26 -6.61 -5.65
CA LEU A 26 -0.79 -5.96 -4.44
C LEU A 26 -0.44 -6.76 -3.18
N THR A 27 0.82 -6.66 -2.76
CA THR A 27 1.33 -7.37 -1.58
C THR A 27 0.63 -6.96 -0.29
N SER A 28 0.07 -5.75 -0.23
CA SER A 28 -0.68 -5.27 0.94
C SER A 28 -2.08 -5.88 1.08
N LEU A 29 -2.59 -6.67 0.11
CA LEU A 29 -3.85 -7.41 0.23
C LEU A 29 -3.66 -8.87 -0.22
N PRO A 30 -2.95 -9.69 0.58
CA PRO A 30 -2.66 -11.07 0.20
C PRO A 30 -3.90 -11.95 0.35
N ALA A 31 -4.06 -12.92 -0.57
CA ALA A 31 -5.09 -13.96 -0.48
C ALA A 31 -4.70 -15.03 0.57
N ASN A 32 -4.55 -14.60 1.83
CA ASN A 32 -4.17 -15.43 2.96
C ASN A 32 -4.99 -15.07 4.19
N GLU A 33 -5.81 -16.01 4.66
CA GLU A 33 -6.79 -15.78 5.74
C GLU A 33 -6.12 -15.42 7.06
N ALA A 34 -5.00 -16.06 7.41
CA ALA A 34 -4.28 -15.78 8.64
C ALA A 34 -3.70 -14.35 8.64
N THR A 35 -3.10 -13.93 7.51
CA THR A 35 -2.58 -12.57 7.35
C THR A 35 -3.68 -11.52 7.40
N LEU A 36 -4.82 -11.76 6.72
CA LEU A 36 -5.96 -10.85 6.76
C LEU A 36 -6.58 -10.76 8.15
N SER A 37 -6.76 -11.89 8.84
CA SER A 37 -7.27 -11.93 10.21
C SER A 37 -6.36 -11.15 11.17
N ALA A 38 -5.04 -11.38 11.09
CA ALA A 38 -4.07 -10.64 11.91
C ALA A 38 -4.12 -9.14 11.63
N ARG A 39 -4.31 -8.74 10.36
CA ARG A 39 -4.46 -7.33 9.97
C ARG A 39 -5.74 -6.71 10.53
N ILE A 40 -6.86 -7.43 10.49
CA ILE A 40 -8.13 -6.98 11.10
C ILE A 40 -7.95 -6.75 12.59
N GLU A 41 -7.34 -7.71 13.31
CA GLU A 41 -7.07 -7.56 14.74
C GLU A 41 -6.17 -6.36 15.04
N ARG A 42 -5.13 -6.14 14.23
CA ARG A 42 -4.25 -4.96 14.35
C ARG A 42 -5.02 -3.66 14.13
N ALA A 43 -5.94 -3.62 13.17
CA ALA A 43 -6.79 -2.45 12.93
C ALA A 43 -7.72 -2.19 14.12
N ILE A 44 -8.36 -3.22 14.68
CA ILE A 44 -9.23 -3.11 15.86
C ILE A 44 -8.44 -2.57 17.07
N LYS A 45 -7.24 -3.13 17.34
CA LYS A 45 -6.37 -2.65 18.42
C LYS A 45 -5.86 -1.22 18.22
N THR A 46 -5.70 -0.80 16.96
CA THR A 46 -5.38 0.60 16.61
C THR A 46 -6.51 1.53 17.06
N TRP A 47 -7.76 1.18 16.76
CA TRP A 47 -8.94 1.95 17.22
C TRP A 47 -9.07 2.00 18.74
N GLN A 48 -8.67 0.93 19.43
CA GLN A 48 -8.68 0.85 20.89
C GLN A 48 -7.51 1.61 21.55
N GLY A 49 -6.53 2.06 20.77
CA GLY A 49 -5.34 2.75 21.29
C GLY A 49 -4.35 1.84 22.01
N GLU A 50 -4.39 0.53 21.75
CA GLU A 50 -3.57 -0.48 22.44
C GLU A 50 -2.20 -0.68 21.81
N LEU A 51 -1.96 -0.12 20.63
CA LEU A 51 -0.73 -0.35 19.86
C LEU A 51 0.22 0.85 19.90
N PRO A 52 1.54 0.61 19.90
CA PRO A 52 2.51 1.66 19.65
C PRO A 52 2.36 2.21 18.22
N LYS A 53 2.81 3.45 18.00
CA LYS A 53 2.72 4.14 16.70
C LYS A 53 3.24 3.32 15.51
N SER A 54 4.26 2.49 15.72
CA SER A 54 4.87 1.64 14.69
C SER A 54 4.00 0.48 14.22
N GLU A 55 2.97 0.12 14.98
CA GLU A 55 2.05 -0.98 14.65
C GLU A 55 0.64 -0.49 14.29
N GLN A 56 0.37 0.79 14.45
CA GLN A 56 -0.94 1.36 14.18
C GLN A 56 -1.26 1.43 12.68
N GLY A 57 -2.42 0.90 12.32
CA GLY A 57 -2.94 0.96 10.96
C GLY A 57 -4.47 0.97 10.95
N TYR A 58 -5.05 1.79 10.09
CA TYR A 58 -6.50 1.88 9.91
C TYR A 58 -6.89 1.14 8.63
N VAL A 59 -7.91 0.28 8.72
CA VAL A 59 -8.44 -0.46 7.58
C VAL A 59 -9.94 -0.19 7.50
N PHE A 60 -10.39 0.14 6.31
CA PHE A 60 -11.78 0.47 6.00
C PHE A 60 -12.28 -0.41 4.87
N VAL A 61 -13.58 -0.67 4.88
CA VAL A 61 -14.30 -1.32 3.78
C VAL A 61 -15.32 -0.36 3.19
N LEU A 62 -15.57 -0.51 1.89
CA LEU A 62 -16.74 0.03 1.22
C LEU A 62 -17.81 -1.05 1.22
N GLU A 63 -18.92 -0.80 1.89
CA GLU A 63 -20.02 -1.75 2.03
C GLU A 63 -21.30 -1.18 1.39
N ASP A 64 -22.08 -2.03 0.74
CA ASP A 64 -23.48 -1.72 0.45
C ASP A 64 -24.34 -2.04 1.67
N SER A 65 -24.83 -0.99 2.33
CA SER A 65 -25.60 -1.09 3.58
C SER A 65 -26.92 -1.85 3.48
N GLU A 66 -27.43 -2.06 2.26
CA GLU A 66 -28.69 -2.79 2.05
C GLU A 66 -28.47 -4.30 2.02
N THR A 67 -27.34 -4.74 1.48
CA THR A 67 -27.02 -6.16 1.27
C THR A 67 -25.95 -6.67 2.23
N GLY A 68 -25.19 -5.79 2.88
CA GLY A 68 -23.99 -6.14 3.65
C GLY A 68 -22.80 -6.51 2.75
N THR A 69 -22.88 -6.27 1.44
CA THR A 69 -21.83 -6.66 0.51
C THR A 69 -20.63 -5.74 0.64
N VAL A 70 -19.46 -6.29 0.99
CA VAL A 70 -18.19 -5.55 0.95
C VAL A 70 -17.66 -5.50 -0.48
N ALA A 71 -17.68 -4.30 -1.07
CA ALA A 71 -17.32 -4.01 -2.44
C ALA A 71 -15.83 -3.61 -2.61
N GLY A 72 -15.19 -3.14 -1.55
CA GLY A 72 -13.81 -2.67 -1.62
C GLY A 72 -13.16 -2.50 -0.25
N ILE A 73 -11.85 -2.32 -0.27
CA ILE A 73 -11.01 -2.13 0.92
C ILE A 73 -10.03 -1.00 0.67
N CYS A 74 -9.81 -0.18 1.70
CA CYS A 74 -8.68 0.74 1.73
C CYS A 74 -8.03 0.81 3.10
N ALA A 75 -6.76 1.25 3.17
CA ALA A 75 -6.06 1.33 4.44
C ALA A 75 -5.10 2.54 4.53
N ILE A 76 -4.64 2.79 5.75
CA ILE A 76 -3.64 3.80 6.09
C ILE A 76 -2.71 3.21 7.15
N GLU A 77 -1.40 3.20 6.91
CA GLU A 77 -0.41 2.97 7.97
C GLU A 77 -0.07 4.30 8.64
N VAL A 78 -0.03 4.32 9.97
CA VAL A 78 0.26 5.55 10.72
C VAL A 78 1.72 5.98 10.53
N ALA A 79 2.66 5.03 10.59
CA ALA A 79 4.08 5.29 10.38
C ALA A 79 4.79 4.05 9.82
N VAL A 80 5.20 4.12 8.55
CA VAL A 80 5.98 3.04 7.93
C VAL A 80 7.42 3.05 8.41
N GLY A 81 8.12 1.92 8.32
CA GLY A 81 9.57 1.89 8.51
C GLY A 81 10.06 1.88 9.96
N LEU A 82 9.16 1.83 10.96
CA LEU A 82 9.52 1.92 12.39
C LEU A 82 9.86 0.57 13.04
N ASN A 83 9.18 -0.51 12.64
CA ASN A 83 9.50 -1.87 13.10
C ASN A 83 10.44 -2.56 12.10
N ASP A 84 10.04 -2.60 10.84
CA ASP A 84 10.82 -3.13 9.73
C ASP A 84 11.13 -2.00 8.74
N PRO A 85 12.33 -1.98 8.10
CA PRO A 85 12.67 -0.95 7.13
C PRO A 85 11.68 -0.94 5.95
N TRP A 86 11.18 0.25 5.62
CA TRP A 86 10.39 0.46 4.41
C TRP A 86 11.34 0.87 3.28
N TYR A 87 11.72 -0.10 2.46
CA TYR A 87 12.72 0.10 1.41
C TYR A 87 12.14 0.72 0.15
N ASN A 88 12.91 1.61 -0.47
CA ASN A 88 12.61 2.16 -1.78
C ASN A 88 13.90 2.42 -2.58
N TYR A 89 13.77 2.54 -3.90
CA TYR A 89 14.85 3.08 -4.72
C TYR A 89 14.65 4.58 -4.90
N ARG A 90 15.64 5.37 -4.48
CA ARG A 90 15.73 6.79 -4.82
C ARG A 90 16.47 6.93 -6.15
N VAL A 91 15.87 7.63 -7.11
CA VAL A 91 16.55 7.99 -8.36
C VAL A 91 17.39 9.24 -8.09
N GLY A 92 18.71 9.08 -8.11
CA GLY A 92 19.67 10.18 -8.02
C GLY A 92 20.48 10.33 -9.30
N THR A 93 21.41 11.28 -9.31
CA THR A 93 22.39 11.45 -10.41
C THR A 93 23.79 11.19 -9.87
N LEU A 94 24.49 10.22 -10.46
CA LEU A 94 25.89 9.95 -10.19
C LEU A 94 26.73 10.59 -11.30
N VAL A 95 27.71 11.43 -10.91
CA VAL A 95 28.60 12.09 -11.87
C VAL A 95 29.97 11.40 -11.85
N HIS A 96 30.37 10.89 -13.00
CA HIS A 96 31.72 10.42 -13.26
C HIS A 96 32.46 11.44 -14.12
N ALA A 97 33.46 12.10 -13.54
CA ALA A 97 34.28 13.09 -14.24
C ALA A 97 35.75 12.68 -14.22
N SER A 98 36.39 12.72 -15.38
CA SER A 98 37.84 12.56 -15.53
C SER A 98 38.38 13.72 -16.35
N LYS A 99 39.17 14.58 -15.71
CA LYS A 99 39.77 15.74 -16.37
C LYS A 99 40.80 15.33 -17.41
N GLU A 100 41.62 14.32 -17.11
CA GLU A 100 42.65 13.81 -18.03
C GLU A 100 42.07 13.23 -19.30
N LEU A 101 40.92 12.55 -19.20
CA LEU A 101 40.22 11.96 -20.35
C LEU A 101 39.22 12.93 -21.00
N ASN A 102 39.05 14.14 -20.46
CA ASN A 102 38.00 15.08 -20.86
C ASN A 102 36.59 14.45 -20.89
N VAL A 103 36.28 13.63 -19.88
CA VAL A 103 34.99 12.93 -19.76
C VAL A 103 34.19 13.53 -18.60
N TYR A 104 32.91 13.78 -18.83
CA TYR A 104 31.93 14.13 -17.80
C TYR A 104 30.61 13.42 -18.11
N ASN A 105 30.26 12.41 -17.31
CA ASN A 105 29.04 11.63 -17.47
C ASN A 105 28.17 11.78 -16.23
N ALA A 106 26.96 12.32 -16.40
CA ALA A 106 25.95 12.39 -15.36
C ALA A 106 24.88 11.32 -15.64
N LEU A 107 24.79 10.30 -14.79
CA LEU A 107 23.95 9.13 -15.02
C LEU A 107 22.85 9.03 -13.95
N PRO A 108 21.58 8.85 -14.35
CA PRO A 108 20.53 8.44 -13.43
C PRO A 108 20.91 7.11 -12.77
N THR A 109 20.84 7.05 -11.44
CA THR A 109 21.26 5.89 -10.65
C THR A 109 20.22 5.60 -9.57
N LEU A 110 19.88 4.31 -9.41
CA LEU A 110 19.02 3.84 -8.32
C LEU A 110 19.85 3.61 -7.07
N PHE A 111 19.45 4.24 -5.97
CA PHE A 111 20.03 4.03 -4.65
C PHE A 111 19.00 3.36 -3.75
N LEU A 112 19.31 2.18 -3.23
CA LEU A 112 18.48 1.55 -2.20
C LEU A 112 18.50 2.44 -0.96
N SER A 113 17.32 2.75 -0.44
CA SER A 113 17.12 3.67 0.66
C SER A 113 15.89 3.28 1.49
N ASN A 114 15.67 4.01 2.58
CA ASN A 114 14.51 3.95 3.46
C ASN A 114 14.10 5.36 3.93
N ASP A 115 14.25 6.36 3.06
CA ASP A 115 14.05 7.80 3.33
C ASP A 115 12.61 8.18 3.74
N HIS A 116 11.68 7.22 3.71
CA HIS A 116 10.29 7.40 4.07
C HIS A 116 9.93 6.87 5.47
N THR A 117 10.88 6.29 6.21
CA THR A 117 10.67 5.87 7.61
C THR A 117 10.01 7.00 8.42
N GLY A 118 8.94 6.64 9.13
CA GLY A 118 8.12 7.55 9.93
C GLY A 118 7.00 8.26 9.15
N SER A 119 6.94 8.16 7.82
CA SER A 119 5.83 8.75 7.03
C SER A 119 4.53 7.98 7.26
N SER A 120 3.39 8.65 7.20
CA SER A 120 2.11 7.96 7.05
C SER A 120 1.96 7.46 5.61
N GLU A 121 1.30 6.34 5.41
CA GLU A 121 1.16 5.73 4.08
C GLU A 121 -0.30 5.45 3.75
N LEU A 122 -0.72 5.90 2.57
CA LEU A 122 -1.95 5.42 1.93
C LEU A 122 -1.66 4.07 1.27
N CYS A 123 -1.70 2.99 2.06
CA CYS A 123 -1.56 1.63 1.56
C CYS A 123 -2.91 1.09 1.07
N THR A 124 -2.91 -0.15 0.56
CA THR A 124 -4.09 -0.94 0.12
C THR A 124 -5.22 -0.11 -0.48
N LEU A 125 -5.44 -0.19 -1.79
CA LEU A 125 -6.64 0.34 -2.42
C LEU A 125 -7.13 -0.67 -3.43
N PHE A 126 -8.27 -1.29 -3.14
CA PHE A 126 -8.89 -2.23 -4.05
C PHE A 126 -10.40 -2.05 -4.05
N LEU A 127 -10.95 -1.93 -5.26
CA LEU A 127 -12.37 -1.90 -5.52
C LEU A 127 -12.67 -2.99 -6.54
N ASP A 128 -13.60 -3.85 -6.17
CA ASP A 128 -14.12 -4.91 -7.04
C ASP A 128 -14.57 -4.30 -8.38
N PRO A 129 -14.15 -4.86 -9.53
CA PRO A 129 -14.54 -4.36 -10.85
C PRO A 129 -16.04 -4.07 -11.02
N ASP A 130 -16.91 -4.92 -10.47
CA ASP A 130 -18.37 -4.77 -10.60
C ASP A 130 -18.93 -3.53 -9.89
N TRP A 131 -18.13 -2.97 -8.98
CA TRP A 131 -18.47 -1.81 -8.16
C TRP A 131 -17.72 -0.54 -8.58
N ARG A 132 -16.95 -0.56 -9.69
CA ARG A 132 -16.27 0.61 -10.28
C ARG A 132 -17.24 1.50 -11.05
N LYS A 133 -18.27 1.96 -10.36
CA LYS A 133 -19.35 2.82 -10.88
C LYS A 133 -19.68 3.89 -9.84
N GLU A 134 -20.45 4.88 -10.25
CA GLU A 134 -21.14 5.82 -9.34
C GLU A 134 -20.23 6.53 -8.32
N GLY A 135 -18.95 6.74 -8.67
CA GLY A 135 -18.00 7.44 -7.80
C GLY A 135 -17.44 6.61 -6.63
N ASN A 136 -17.74 5.31 -6.55
CA ASN A 136 -17.27 4.43 -5.47
C ASN A 136 -15.76 4.44 -5.29
N GLY A 137 -15.00 4.45 -6.39
CA GLY A 137 -13.53 4.52 -6.33
C GLY A 137 -13.03 5.85 -5.75
N TYR A 138 -13.74 6.95 -6.03
CA TYR A 138 -13.42 8.26 -5.47
C TYR A 138 -13.73 8.29 -3.97
N LEU A 139 -14.92 7.81 -3.57
CA LEU A 139 -15.32 7.70 -2.17
C LEU A 139 -14.31 6.85 -1.37
N LEU A 140 -14.00 5.64 -1.85
CA LEU A 140 -13.07 4.72 -1.18
C LEU A 140 -11.66 5.30 -1.06
N SER A 141 -11.17 6.01 -2.08
CA SER A 141 -9.84 6.61 -2.02
C SER A 141 -9.82 7.86 -1.13
N LYS A 142 -10.80 8.76 -1.27
CA LYS A 142 -10.83 10.07 -0.62
C LYS A 142 -11.28 10.02 0.85
N SER A 143 -12.03 8.99 1.25
CA SER A 143 -12.35 8.76 2.67
C SER A 143 -11.11 8.71 3.54
N ARG A 144 -10.00 8.15 3.05
CA ARG A 144 -8.72 8.13 3.76
C ARG A 144 -8.19 9.52 4.06
N PHE A 145 -8.23 10.42 3.08
CA PHE A 145 -7.81 11.81 3.28
C PHE A 145 -8.75 12.56 4.21
N MET A 146 -10.06 12.35 4.10
CA MET A 146 -11.04 12.94 5.03
C MET A 146 -10.80 12.46 6.47
N PHE A 147 -10.51 11.17 6.65
CA PHE A 147 -10.15 10.59 7.94
C PHE A 147 -8.87 11.22 8.50
N MET A 148 -7.81 11.32 7.68
CA MET A 148 -6.56 11.98 8.09
C MET A 148 -6.76 13.45 8.46
N ALA A 149 -7.65 14.17 7.77
CA ALA A 149 -7.98 15.55 8.10
C ALA A 149 -8.74 15.66 9.43
N ALA A 150 -9.70 14.78 9.68
CA ALA A 150 -10.49 14.76 10.91
C ALA A 150 -9.69 14.35 12.15
N PHE A 151 -8.68 13.48 11.98
CA PHE A 151 -7.86 12.92 13.05
C PHE A 151 -6.38 13.26 12.87
N ARG A 152 -6.10 14.54 12.60
CA ARG A 152 -4.78 15.01 12.16
C ARG A 152 -3.64 14.69 13.14
N ASP A 153 -3.93 14.61 14.43
CA ASP A 153 -2.98 14.26 15.50
C ASP A 153 -2.46 12.82 15.39
N LYS A 154 -3.19 11.94 14.69
CA LYS A 154 -2.82 10.53 14.51
C LYS A 154 -1.80 10.30 13.40
N PHE A 155 -1.58 11.27 12.51
CA PHE A 155 -0.79 11.09 11.30
C PHE A 155 0.43 12.00 11.25
N ASN A 156 1.44 11.58 10.48
CA ASN A 156 2.65 12.36 10.26
C ASN A 156 2.46 13.39 9.15
N ASP A 157 3.32 14.41 9.14
CA ASP A 157 3.25 15.51 8.16
C ASP A 157 3.47 15.04 6.72
N LYS A 158 4.35 14.05 6.54
CA LYS A 158 4.62 13.45 5.25
C LYS A 158 3.73 12.23 5.05
N VAL A 159 2.97 12.26 3.96
CA VAL A 159 2.11 11.16 3.52
C VAL A 159 2.66 10.63 2.20
N VAL A 160 2.80 9.32 2.09
CA VAL A 160 3.28 8.63 0.89
C VAL A 160 2.26 7.61 0.41
N ALA A 161 2.38 7.19 -0.85
CA ALA A 161 1.61 6.10 -1.41
C ALA A 161 2.49 5.37 -2.43
N GLU A 162 2.62 4.06 -2.29
CA GLU A 162 3.25 3.22 -3.30
C GLU A 162 2.20 2.81 -4.33
N MET A 163 2.43 3.18 -5.59
CA MET A 163 1.61 2.73 -6.71
C MET A 163 2.20 1.45 -7.29
N ARG A 164 1.33 0.52 -7.70
CA ARG A 164 1.78 -0.72 -8.33
C ARG A 164 2.62 -0.41 -9.55
N GLY A 165 3.74 -1.12 -9.67
CA GLY A 165 4.55 -1.13 -10.87
C GLY A 165 3.84 -1.78 -12.05
N VAL A 166 4.44 -1.65 -13.24
CA VAL A 166 3.95 -2.30 -14.45
C VAL A 166 4.17 -3.81 -14.38
N ILE A 167 3.10 -4.56 -14.58
CA ILE A 167 3.07 -6.02 -14.69
C ILE A 167 2.14 -6.34 -15.86
N ASP A 168 2.58 -7.17 -16.79
CA ASP A 168 1.72 -7.59 -17.89
C ASP A 168 0.78 -8.74 -17.49
N GLU A 169 -0.08 -9.16 -18.43
CA GLU A 169 -1.07 -10.22 -18.22
C GLU A 169 -0.45 -11.60 -17.92
N HIS A 170 0.84 -11.78 -18.20
CA HIS A 170 1.61 -12.99 -17.94
C HIS A 170 2.42 -12.92 -16.64
N GLY A 171 2.27 -11.84 -15.86
CA GLY A 171 3.01 -11.64 -14.62
C GLY A 171 4.43 -11.10 -14.82
N TYR A 172 4.79 -10.64 -16.02
CA TYR A 172 6.11 -10.09 -16.30
C TYR A 172 6.19 -8.63 -15.85
N SER A 173 7.14 -8.35 -14.95
CA SER A 173 7.54 -7.00 -14.57
C SER A 173 8.90 -6.65 -15.21
N PRO A 174 8.96 -5.68 -16.15
CA PRO A 174 10.22 -5.28 -16.79
C PRO A 174 11.28 -4.83 -15.77
N PHE A 175 10.84 -4.16 -14.70
CA PHE A 175 11.72 -3.69 -13.64
C PHE A 175 12.28 -4.86 -12.82
N TRP A 176 11.44 -5.82 -12.42
CA TRP A 176 11.88 -7.01 -11.70
C TRP A 176 12.92 -7.81 -12.49
N GLN A 177 12.68 -7.99 -13.79
CA GLN A 177 13.54 -8.79 -14.66
C GLN A 177 14.89 -8.11 -14.90
N SER A 178 14.91 -6.78 -14.91
CA SER A 178 16.13 -6.00 -15.10
C SER A 178 16.96 -5.86 -13.83
N LEU A 179 16.33 -5.95 -12.64
CA LEU A 179 16.98 -5.69 -11.35
C LEU A 179 16.79 -6.86 -10.35
N GLY A 180 15.57 -7.05 -9.84
CA GLY A 180 15.29 -7.98 -8.74
C GLY A 180 15.68 -9.44 -9.00
N LYS A 181 15.34 -9.99 -10.17
CA LYS A 181 15.63 -11.39 -10.54
C LYS A 181 17.13 -11.72 -10.55
N ARG A 182 18.01 -10.72 -10.66
CA ARG A 182 19.46 -10.91 -10.61
C ARG A 182 19.97 -11.23 -9.20
N PHE A 183 19.20 -10.86 -8.17
CA PHE A 183 19.56 -11.04 -6.77
C PHE A 183 18.71 -12.11 -6.07
N PHE A 184 17.53 -12.42 -6.61
CA PHE A 184 16.60 -13.39 -6.04
C PHE A 184 16.23 -14.47 -7.05
N SER A 185 16.30 -15.74 -6.63
CA SER A 185 15.95 -16.91 -7.45
C SER A 185 14.44 -17.18 -7.47
N MET A 186 13.65 -16.16 -7.77
CA MET A 186 12.18 -16.25 -7.88
C MET A 186 11.66 -15.37 -9.02
N ASP A 187 10.50 -15.74 -9.55
CA ASP A 187 9.74 -14.87 -10.43
C ASP A 187 9.02 -13.78 -9.64
N PHE A 188 8.43 -12.82 -10.36
CA PHE A 188 7.74 -11.67 -9.76
C PHE A 188 6.46 -12.10 -9.03
#